data_AF-A0A520R6Q9-F1
#
_entry.id   AF-A0A520R6Q9-F1
#
_cell.length_a   1.000
_cell.length_b   1.000
_cell.length_c   1.000
_cell.angle_alpha   90.00
_cell.angle_beta   90.00
_cell.angle_gamma   90.00
#
_symmetry.space_group_name_H-M   'P 1'
#
loop_
_entity.id
_entity.type
_entity.pdbx_description
1 polymer ?
#
loop_
_entity_poly.entity_id
_entity_poly.type
_entity_poly.pdbx_seq_one_letter_code
_entity_poly.pdbx_strand_id
1 'polypeptide(L)'
;METTMRTLTLATLGAATAAAALLSATPTAHACGGFFCNRQAIDQSGENIAFIYNDDGTVTTVVQILYQGPSEEFAWILPIPAEPTVDVGTDALFQALAGQTTPRFVTRTEIHGTCRNEPGCYDHWARDDADGPMAGGGFADAGVAPPAGEVDVRFRGSVGPFDVAVLRAGDADVLRTWLTDNGYEIPESAGAELDHYVALDHYFVALKLLKDRETGEIQPIVLTSENNEPCIPIRLTRIATVPDMPITAYFIADQRVRPLNFMMVQPDLDDFGLWTGETRYFDAVTRAVDDAGGHAFVTDYAGDVPTISIGMDPIEDLRSVTEPGPFLRELQSRGFNGDSQLLGILLRNLPPPDGYDAQMFYNCLTQGWCETDADVVAHLEAVGFDPNGLVDDLDRGIVAPRNQAQDWVDAGEHLTRLFTTMSADEMDEDPMFMRSAELAREHSNVHEAVQHVDCSEEYFRWTAPTRLVLPSGRERVLQEGVPYYGSDDEYCEDRYGGDFRPGMPTERLREVSDERGVTPGGGALCSASPVSTGFGAAALLGLGAAALFWRRRKSA
;
A
#
# COMPACT_ATOMS: atom_id res chain seq x y z
N MET A 1 -70.65 -17.19 21.85
CA MET A 1 -69.89 -15.98 21.50
C MET A 1 -69.09 -15.58 22.73
N GLU A 2 -67.94 -16.22 22.94
CA GLU A 2 -66.97 -15.86 23.97
C GLU A 2 -65.60 -16.01 23.33
N THR A 3 -64.88 -14.90 23.16
CA THR A 3 -63.65 -14.84 22.37
C THR A 3 -62.75 -13.72 22.90
N THR A 4 -61.43 -13.90 22.80
CA THR A 4 -60.41 -12.83 22.86
C THR A 4 -60.38 -11.96 24.14
N MET A 5 -59.89 -12.55 25.24
CA MET A 5 -59.14 -11.78 26.25
C MET A 5 -58.14 -12.70 26.99
N ARG A 6 -56.85 -12.33 27.01
CA ARG A 6 -55.64 -13.05 27.55
C ARG A 6 -54.77 -13.85 26.56
N THR A 7 -54.13 -13.18 25.59
CA THR A 7 -53.03 -13.79 24.79
C THR A 7 -51.96 -12.82 24.28
N LEU A 8 -51.87 -11.60 24.81
CA LEU A 8 -51.05 -10.51 24.24
C LEU A 8 -50.06 -9.83 25.21
N THR A 9 -49.93 -10.31 26.45
CA THR A 9 -49.09 -9.68 27.51
C THR A 9 -47.79 -10.44 27.83
N LEU A 10 -47.41 -11.47 27.06
CA LEU A 10 -46.12 -12.18 27.23
C LEU A 10 -45.11 -11.96 26.10
N ALA A 11 -45.52 -11.46 24.93
CA ALA A 11 -44.64 -11.35 23.76
C ALA A 11 -43.61 -10.21 23.87
N THR A 12 -43.91 -9.14 24.61
CA THR A 12 -43.09 -7.92 24.67
C THR A 12 -41.87 -8.02 25.58
N LEU A 13 -41.85 -8.94 26.54
CA LEU A 13 -40.72 -9.09 27.48
C LEU A 13 -39.52 -9.87 26.88
N GLY A 14 -39.76 -10.75 25.91
CA GLY A 14 -38.70 -11.54 25.26
C GLY A 14 -37.93 -10.81 24.16
N ALA A 15 -38.56 -9.83 23.50
CA ALA A 15 -37.91 -9.04 22.46
C ALA A 15 -36.86 -8.07 23.02
N ALA A 16 -37.13 -7.48 24.18
CA ALA A 16 -36.22 -6.52 24.82
C ALA A 16 -34.90 -7.16 25.28
N THR A 17 -34.95 -8.39 25.81
CA THR A 17 -33.74 -9.11 26.25
C THR A 17 -32.93 -9.68 25.07
N ALA A 18 -33.57 -10.07 23.96
CA ALA A 18 -32.87 -10.48 22.75
C ALA A 18 -32.15 -9.30 22.07
N ALA A 19 -32.77 -8.12 22.00
CA ALA A 19 -32.13 -6.92 21.47
C ALA A 19 -30.92 -6.48 22.32
N ALA A 20 -31.03 -6.53 23.65
CA ALA A 20 -29.95 -6.16 24.56
C ALA A 20 -28.71 -7.06 24.45
N ALA A 21 -28.85 -8.31 23.99
CA ALA A 21 -27.73 -9.24 23.81
C ALA A 21 -26.98 -9.07 22.49
N LEU A 22 -27.51 -8.30 21.54
CA LEU A 22 -26.91 -8.07 20.21
C LEU A 22 -26.09 -6.77 20.11
N LEU A 23 -26.02 -5.98 21.20
CA LEU A 23 -25.21 -4.75 21.30
C LEU A 23 -23.93 -4.95 22.15
N SER A 24 -23.52 -6.20 22.41
CA SER A 24 -22.47 -6.53 23.39
C SER A 24 -21.22 -7.19 22.79
N ALA A 25 -20.99 -7.07 21.48
CA ALA A 25 -19.83 -7.61 20.78
C ALA A 25 -19.03 -6.48 20.12
N THR A 26 -17.97 -6.02 20.78
CA THR A 26 -17.01 -5.02 20.25
C THR A 26 -15.69 -5.71 19.88
N PRO A 27 -14.96 -5.24 18.84
CA PRO A 27 -13.67 -5.78 18.43
C PRO A 27 -12.46 -4.97 18.93
N THR A 28 -11.27 -5.50 18.66
CA THR A 28 -9.98 -5.11 19.25
C THR A 28 -9.52 -3.71 18.89
N ALA A 29 -8.81 -3.11 19.85
CA ALA A 29 -7.42 -2.75 19.58
C ALA A 29 -6.52 -3.46 20.60
N HIS A 30 -5.79 -4.50 20.19
CA HIS A 30 -4.63 -4.94 20.95
C HIS A 30 -3.53 -3.94 20.58
N ALA A 31 -3.34 -2.93 21.43
CA ALA A 31 -2.27 -1.97 21.28
C ALA A 31 -0.91 -2.65 21.52
N CYS A 32 -0.42 -3.34 20.49
CA CYS A 32 0.91 -3.91 20.50
C CYS A 32 1.92 -2.75 20.58
N GLY A 33 2.63 -2.68 21.71
CA GLY A 33 3.75 -1.78 21.97
C GLY A 33 5.03 -2.56 22.31
N GLY A 34 5.13 -3.79 21.77
CA GLY A 34 6.31 -4.63 21.86
C GLY A 34 7.41 -4.20 20.89
N PHE A 35 8.51 -4.93 20.94
CA PHE A 35 9.59 -4.87 19.95
C PHE A 35 9.13 -5.47 18.61
N PHE A 36 8.42 -6.61 18.67
CA PHE A 36 7.77 -7.27 17.53
C PHE A 36 6.29 -6.89 17.45
N CYS A 37 6.01 -5.77 16.77
CA CYS A 37 4.66 -5.33 16.44
C CYS A 37 4.39 -5.52 14.94
N ASN A 38 3.57 -6.51 14.56
CA ASN A 38 3.26 -6.76 13.15
C ASN A 38 2.50 -5.57 12.52
N ARG A 39 3.23 -4.70 11.79
CA ARG A 39 2.74 -3.44 11.19
C ARG A 39 3.48 -3.03 9.92
N GLN A 40 3.57 -3.92 8.93
CA GLN A 40 3.48 -3.48 7.54
C GLN A 40 2.49 -4.37 6.79
N ALA A 41 1.49 -3.76 6.17
CA ALA A 41 0.76 -4.40 5.08
C ALA A 41 1.64 -4.25 3.84
N ILE A 42 2.50 -5.25 3.60
CA ILE A 42 3.31 -5.32 2.38
C ILE A 42 2.34 -5.42 1.21
N ASP A 43 2.40 -4.48 0.27
CA ASP A 43 1.59 -4.48 -0.94
C ASP A 43 2.01 -5.66 -1.84
N GLN A 44 1.06 -6.30 -2.52
CA GLN A 44 1.20 -7.71 -2.89
C GLN A 44 1.34 -7.93 -4.40
N SER A 45 2.18 -8.90 -4.77
CA SER A 45 2.43 -9.37 -6.15
C SER A 45 2.93 -8.31 -7.14
N GLY A 46 4.08 -7.68 -6.85
CA GLY A 46 4.83 -6.84 -7.79
C GLY A 46 6.33 -7.12 -7.79
N GLU A 47 7.03 -6.71 -8.85
CA GLU A 47 8.48 -6.83 -8.99
C GLU A 47 9.16 -5.45 -8.87
N ASN A 48 10.19 -5.35 -8.03
CA ASN A 48 10.93 -4.10 -7.80
C ASN A 48 12.42 -4.31 -8.13
N ILE A 49 12.92 -3.58 -9.13
CA ILE A 49 14.30 -3.67 -9.61
C ILE A 49 14.99 -2.33 -9.44
N ALA A 50 16.23 -2.30 -8.93
CA ALA A 50 17.06 -1.11 -8.89
C ALA A 50 18.39 -1.37 -9.62
N PHE A 51 18.71 -0.54 -10.61
CA PHE A 51 19.99 -0.54 -11.31
C PHE A 51 20.84 0.63 -10.81
N ILE A 52 22.02 0.33 -10.28
CA ILE A 52 23.00 1.31 -9.81
C ILE A 52 24.21 1.25 -10.75
N TYR A 53 24.49 2.36 -11.43
CA TYR A 53 25.70 2.51 -12.24
C TYR A 53 26.86 2.94 -11.34
N ASN A 54 27.91 2.13 -11.25
CA ASN A 54 29.04 2.38 -10.36
C ASN A 54 30.16 3.16 -11.07
N ASP A 55 30.95 3.95 -10.33
CA ASP A 55 32.09 4.74 -10.84
C ASP A 55 33.19 3.89 -11.51
N ASP A 56 33.28 2.59 -11.20
CA ASP A 56 34.23 1.67 -11.80
C ASP A 56 33.80 1.14 -13.19
N GLY A 57 32.57 1.45 -13.61
CA GLY A 57 31.98 0.99 -14.88
C GLY A 57 31.19 -0.32 -14.80
N THR A 58 31.05 -0.91 -13.62
CA THR A 58 30.10 -2.01 -13.39
C THR A 58 28.68 -1.47 -13.21
N VAL A 59 27.68 -2.35 -13.37
CA VAL A 59 26.30 -2.07 -12.96
C VAL A 59 25.87 -3.11 -11.95
N THR A 60 25.41 -2.63 -10.79
CA THR A 60 24.75 -3.45 -9.77
C THR A 60 23.25 -3.47 -10.04
N THR A 61 22.69 -4.67 -10.15
CA THR A 61 21.23 -4.89 -10.24
C THR A 61 20.77 -5.46 -8.90
N VAL A 62 19.89 -4.74 -8.20
CA VAL A 62 19.22 -5.22 -6.99
C VAL A 62 17.80 -5.60 -7.35
N VAL A 63 17.37 -6.80 -7.02
CA VAL A 63 16.01 -7.28 -7.32
C VAL A 63 15.30 -7.70 -6.05
N GLN A 64 14.18 -7.07 -5.75
CA GLN A 64 13.23 -7.45 -4.72
C GLN A 64 12.04 -8.17 -5.38
N ILE A 65 11.81 -9.40 -4.95
CA ILE A 65 10.65 -10.21 -5.31
C ILE A 65 9.72 -10.36 -4.10
N LEU A 66 8.41 -10.50 -4.34
CA LEU A 66 7.41 -10.67 -3.29
C LEU A 66 6.73 -12.04 -3.43
N TYR A 67 7.35 -13.06 -2.83
CA TYR A 67 6.91 -14.45 -2.90
C TYR A 67 5.87 -14.79 -1.82
N GLN A 68 4.82 -15.53 -2.20
CA GLN A 68 3.76 -16.01 -1.31
C GLN A 68 3.51 -17.51 -1.50
N GLY A 69 4.39 -18.33 -0.92
CA GLY A 69 4.26 -19.80 -0.90
C GLY A 69 5.06 -20.41 0.25
N PRO A 70 5.17 -21.75 0.33
CA PRO A 70 6.05 -22.45 1.27
C PRO A 70 7.54 -22.14 1.01
N SER A 71 8.36 -22.09 2.05
CA SER A 71 9.80 -21.80 1.91
C SER A 71 10.55 -22.92 1.18
N GLU A 72 10.06 -24.15 1.27
CA GLU A 72 10.61 -25.34 0.63
C GLU A 72 10.34 -25.39 -0.88
N GLU A 73 9.26 -24.75 -1.33
CA GLU A 73 8.86 -24.62 -2.75
C GLU A 73 9.52 -23.41 -3.42
N PHE A 74 10.24 -22.56 -2.68
CA PHE A 74 10.91 -21.40 -3.26
C PHE A 74 12.12 -21.79 -4.12
N ALA A 75 11.93 -21.68 -5.43
CA ALA A 75 12.98 -21.69 -6.44
C ALA A 75 12.80 -20.49 -7.38
N TRP A 76 13.87 -19.71 -7.60
CA TRP A 76 13.87 -18.59 -8.53
C TRP A 76 15.10 -18.63 -9.44
N ILE A 77 14.91 -18.36 -10.72
CA ILE A 77 15.92 -18.49 -11.78
C ILE A 77 15.97 -17.15 -12.52
N LEU A 78 17.11 -16.45 -12.45
CA LEU A 78 17.28 -15.15 -13.08
C LEU A 78 18.39 -15.20 -14.16
N PRO A 79 18.05 -14.98 -15.45
CA PRO A 79 19.02 -14.83 -16.53
C PRO A 79 19.73 -13.47 -16.44
N ILE A 80 21.04 -13.46 -16.63
CA ILE A 80 21.89 -12.25 -16.62
C ILE A 80 22.85 -12.31 -17.82
N PRO A 81 23.03 -11.22 -18.60
CA PRO A 81 23.87 -11.24 -19.82
C PRO A 81 25.38 -11.34 -19.55
N ALA A 82 25.83 -11.10 -18.33
CA ALA A 82 27.24 -11.15 -17.90
C ALA A 82 27.40 -12.01 -16.63
N GLU A 83 28.62 -12.45 -16.33
CA GLU A 83 28.92 -13.28 -15.15
C GLU A 83 28.85 -12.41 -13.86
N PRO A 84 27.89 -12.62 -12.95
CA PRO A 84 27.66 -11.73 -11.81
C PRO A 84 28.37 -12.22 -10.53
N THR A 85 28.84 -11.28 -9.71
CA THR A 85 29.00 -11.52 -8.28
C THR A 85 27.64 -11.41 -7.60
N VAL A 86 27.32 -12.33 -6.69
CA VAL A 86 26.01 -12.39 -6.00
C VAL A 86 26.17 -12.05 -4.52
N ASP A 87 25.36 -11.12 -4.02
CA ASP A 87 25.23 -10.76 -2.60
C ASP A 87 23.75 -10.55 -2.22
N VAL A 88 23.45 -10.22 -0.96
CA VAL A 88 22.11 -9.80 -0.50
C VAL A 88 21.98 -8.30 -0.25
N GLY A 89 20.80 -7.78 -0.56
CA GLY A 89 20.39 -6.41 -0.33
C GLY A 89 19.40 -6.28 0.84
N THR A 90 18.63 -5.19 0.82
CA THR A 90 17.67 -4.86 1.88
C THR A 90 16.39 -4.24 1.31
N ASP A 91 15.23 -4.64 1.84
CA ASP A 91 13.95 -4.04 1.47
C ASP A 91 13.87 -2.55 1.83
N ALA A 92 14.67 -2.10 2.79
CA ALA A 92 14.74 -0.70 3.20
C ALA A 92 15.15 0.24 2.05
N LEU A 93 15.92 -0.25 1.06
CA LEU A 93 16.22 0.49 -0.17
C LEU A 93 14.93 0.82 -0.94
N PHE A 94 14.13 -0.20 -1.25
CA PHE A 94 12.89 -0.04 -2.02
C PHE A 94 11.82 0.73 -1.24
N GLN A 95 11.69 0.48 0.07
CA GLN A 95 10.79 1.25 0.95
C GLN A 95 11.14 2.74 0.96
N ALA A 96 12.44 3.09 1.05
CA ALA A 96 12.90 4.48 1.06
C ALA A 96 12.74 5.16 -0.31
N LEU A 97 13.12 4.49 -1.40
CA LEU A 97 12.97 5.01 -2.77
C LEU A 97 11.49 5.26 -3.09
N ALA A 98 10.60 4.29 -2.84
CA ALA A 98 9.16 4.42 -3.03
C ALA A 98 8.59 5.57 -2.17
N GLY A 99 9.01 5.67 -0.91
CA GLY A 99 8.59 6.72 0.02
C GLY A 99 8.87 8.15 -0.44
N GLN A 100 9.85 8.36 -1.34
CA GLN A 100 10.12 9.67 -1.95
C GLN A 100 9.55 9.82 -3.37
N THR A 101 9.46 8.74 -4.15
CA THR A 101 9.26 8.80 -5.63
C THR A 101 7.96 8.20 -6.16
N THR A 102 7.12 7.59 -5.31
CA THR A 102 5.75 7.20 -5.71
C THR A 102 4.90 8.45 -6.04
N PRO A 103 4.11 8.46 -7.12
CA PRO A 103 3.22 9.57 -7.47
C PRO A 103 2.22 9.93 -6.37
N ARG A 104 2.12 11.22 -6.08
CA ARG A 104 1.18 11.79 -5.10
C ARG A 104 0.33 12.89 -5.73
N PHE A 105 -0.97 12.70 -5.62
CA PHE A 105 -1.98 13.66 -6.05
C PHE A 105 -2.30 14.58 -4.87
N VAL A 106 -1.96 15.86 -5.00
CA VAL A 106 -2.10 16.86 -3.93
C VAL A 106 -3.04 17.97 -4.36
N THR A 107 -3.83 18.46 -3.42
CA THR A 107 -4.86 19.46 -3.67
C THR A 107 -4.53 20.73 -2.89
N ARG A 108 -4.09 21.78 -3.58
CA ARG A 108 -3.77 23.07 -2.97
C ARG A 108 -5.05 23.89 -2.81
N THR A 109 -5.45 24.17 -1.57
CA THR A 109 -6.65 24.96 -1.30
C THR A 109 -6.40 26.45 -1.53
N GLU A 110 -7.23 27.08 -2.36
CA GLU A 110 -7.32 28.54 -2.49
C GLU A 110 -8.68 29.01 -1.94
N ILE A 111 -8.69 30.00 -1.05
CA ILE A 111 -9.93 30.56 -0.49
C ILE A 111 -10.20 31.90 -1.18
N HIS A 112 -11.38 32.02 -1.81
CA HIS A 112 -11.86 33.26 -2.37
C HIS A 112 -12.85 33.93 -1.42
N GLY A 113 -12.74 35.24 -1.24
CA GLY A 113 -13.60 35.97 -0.30
C GLY A 113 -13.29 35.66 1.17
N THR A 114 -14.30 35.85 2.02
CA THR A 114 -14.19 35.69 3.48
C THR A 114 -15.34 34.80 3.95
N CYS A 115 -15.04 33.69 4.59
CA CYS A 115 -16.05 32.78 5.15
C CYS A 115 -16.62 33.37 6.46
N ARG A 116 -17.85 33.01 6.82
CA ARG A 116 -18.36 33.17 8.18
C ARG A 116 -17.48 32.41 9.17
N ASN A 117 -17.10 33.05 10.27
CA ASN A 117 -16.37 32.40 11.36
C ASN A 117 -17.31 31.47 12.14
N GLU A 118 -16.87 30.25 12.45
CA GLU A 118 -17.58 29.38 13.39
C GLU A 118 -17.47 29.97 14.82
N PRO A 119 -18.60 30.20 15.54
CA PRO A 119 -18.54 30.65 16.93
C PRO A 119 -18.03 29.54 17.86
N GLY A 120 -17.36 29.95 18.94
CA GLY A 120 -16.67 29.05 19.86
C GLY A 120 -17.60 28.34 20.86
N CYS A 121 -18.24 27.25 20.43
CA CYS A 121 -19.03 26.39 21.31
C CYS A 121 -18.11 25.47 22.16
N TYR A 122 -18.28 25.41 23.49
CA TYR A 122 -17.46 24.63 24.44
C TYR A 122 -18.18 23.44 25.10
N ASP A 123 -17.62 22.22 25.01
CA ASP A 123 -17.43 21.32 26.18
C ASP A 123 -16.38 20.20 25.87
N HIS A 124 -16.10 19.31 26.84
CA HIS A 124 -14.92 18.43 26.94
C HIS A 124 -15.16 16.91 26.66
N TRP A 125 -14.07 16.11 26.68
CA TRP A 125 -13.90 14.65 27.02
C TRP A 125 -14.60 13.51 26.20
N ALA A 126 -14.18 12.21 26.18
CA ALA A 126 -12.84 11.54 26.09
C ALA A 126 -12.92 9.97 25.93
N ARG A 127 -12.12 9.37 24.98
CA ARG A 127 -11.37 8.05 24.98
C ARG A 127 -12.01 6.60 24.96
N ASP A 128 -11.55 5.80 23.98
CA ASP A 128 -10.94 4.40 23.95
C ASP A 128 -11.68 3.01 24.16
N ASP A 129 -11.51 2.08 23.17
CA ASP A 129 -11.19 0.58 23.08
C ASP A 129 -12.04 -0.69 23.50
N ALA A 130 -11.97 -1.80 22.68
CA ALA A 130 -11.73 -3.28 22.99
C ALA A 130 -12.69 -4.50 22.56
N ASP A 131 -12.14 -5.76 22.52
CA ASP A 131 -12.43 -7.03 21.73
C ASP A 131 -13.48 -8.10 22.24
N GLY A 132 -13.88 -9.24 21.58
CA GLY A 132 -13.46 -10.01 20.35
C GLY A 132 -14.48 -11.10 19.88
N PRO A 133 -14.18 -12.40 19.53
CA PRO A 133 -12.88 -13.13 19.33
C PRO A 133 -12.76 -14.38 18.33
N MET A 134 -11.52 -14.86 17.99
CA MET A 134 -11.01 -16.26 17.63
C MET A 134 -11.53 -17.05 16.36
N ALA A 135 -10.99 -18.17 15.77
CA ALA A 135 -9.70 -18.96 15.63
C ALA A 135 -9.93 -20.20 14.66
N GLY A 136 -9.03 -21.11 14.17
CA GLY A 136 -7.54 -21.35 14.13
C GLY A 136 -7.11 -22.83 13.76
N GLY A 137 -5.96 -23.10 13.08
CA GLY A 137 -5.33 -24.45 12.75
C GLY A 137 -5.32 -24.88 11.25
N GLY A 138 -4.54 -25.83 10.65
CA GLY A 138 -3.44 -26.82 10.97
C GLY A 138 -3.49 -28.09 10.03
N PHE A 139 -2.50 -28.95 9.66
CA PHE A 139 -1.03 -29.19 9.87
C PHE A 139 -0.44 -30.28 8.87
N ALA A 140 0.91 -30.45 8.72
CA ALA A 140 1.73 -31.67 8.32
C ALA A 140 1.78 -32.21 6.83
N ASP A 141 2.79 -32.95 6.27
CA ASP A 141 4.24 -33.28 6.59
C ASP A 141 5.04 -34.11 5.47
N ALA A 142 6.38 -33.89 5.34
CA ALA A 142 7.59 -34.64 4.81
C ALA A 142 7.74 -35.58 3.54
N GLY A 143 8.71 -35.27 2.61
CA GLY A 143 10.12 -35.81 2.62
C GLY A 143 10.79 -36.74 1.53
N VAL A 144 12.04 -36.38 1.07
CA VAL A 144 13.24 -37.20 0.63
C VAL A 144 13.58 -37.46 -0.90
N ALA A 145 14.88 -37.62 -1.26
CA ALA A 145 15.50 -37.42 -2.63
C ALA A 145 16.50 -38.56 -3.19
N PRO A 146 17.67 -38.29 -3.84
CA PRO A 146 17.95 -38.33 -5.31
C PRO A 146 19.03 -39.38 -5.80
N PRO A 147 19.45 -39.47 -7.11
CA PRO A 147 20.69 -38.78 -7.58
C PRO A 147 20.96 -38.52 -9.12
N ALA A 148 21.40 -37.28 -9.43
CA ALA A 148 22.62 -36.87 -10.18
C ALA A 148 22.89 -37.05 -11.72
N GLY A 149 22.99 -35.91 -12.42
CA GLY A 149 23.78 -35.61 -13.64
C GLY A 149 24.50 -34.23 -13.58
N GLU A 150 25.34 -33.87 -14.57
CA GLU A 150 26.32 -32.75 -14.47
C GLU A 150 26.10 -31.56 -15.45
N VAL A 151 26.36 -30.33 -14.97
CA VAL A 151 26.37 -29.02 -15.69
C VAL A 151 27.57 -28.19 -15.22
N ASP A 152 28.02 -27.23 -16.04
CA ASP A 152 29.09 -26.27 -15.71
C ASP A 152 28.61 -25.22 -14.68
N VAL A 153 28.99 -25.43 -13.41
CA VAL A 153 28.66 -24.56 -12.27
C VAL A 153 29.81 -23.60 -12.02
N ARG A 154 29.57 -22.29 -12.18
CA ARG A 154 30.59 -21.22 -12.05
C ARG A 154 30.77 -20.74 -10.62
N PHE A 155 29.68 -20.63 -9.90
CA PHE A 155 29.68 -20.40 -8.46
C PHE A 155 28.64 -21.31 -7.82
N ARG A 156 28.93 -21.84 -6.62
CA ARG A 156 27.91 -22.36 -5.71
C ARG A 156 28.29 -22.07 -4.27
N GLY A 157 27.34 -21.57 -3.49
CA GLY A 157 27.53 -21.26 -2.09
C GLY A 157 26.30 -20.63 -1.46
N SER A 158 26.36 -20.43 -0.15
CA SER A 158 25.31 -19.73 0.59
C SER A 158 25.52 -18.22 0.56
N VAL A 159 24.46 -17.46 0.25
CA VAL A 159 24.48 -15.99 0.22
C VAL A 159 23.23 -15.50 0.95
N GLY A 160 23.42 -14.83 2.09
CA GLY A 160 22.33 -14.50 3.01
C GLY A 160 21.47 -15.73 3.38
N PRO A 161 20.16 -15.73 3.10
CA PRO A 161 19.25 -16.85 3.37
C PRO A 161 19.23 -17.92 2.26
N PHE A 162 20.03 -17.80 1.19
CA PHE A 162 19.88 -18.60 -0.03
C PHE A 162 21.00 -19.65 -0.26
N ASP A 163 20.67 -20.81 -0.88
CA ASP A 163 21.61 -21.63 -1.67
C ASP A 163 21.60 -21.09 -3.10
N VAL A 164 22.76 -20.59 -3.54
CA VAL A 164 22.95 -19.91 -4.82
C VAL A 164 23.83 -20.76 -5.72
N ALA A 165 23.41 -20.94 -6.97
CA ALA A 165 24.27 -21.47 -8.04
C ALA A 165 24.25 -20.53 -9.24
N VAL A 166 25.44 -20.11 -9.71
CA VAL A 166 25.59 -19.40 -11.00
C VAL A 166 25.97 -20.43 -12.04
N LEU A 167 25.12 -20.59 -13.05
CA LEU A 167 25.20 -21.62 -14.07
C LEU A 167 25.45 -21.00 -15.45
N ARG A 168 26.07 -21.77 -16.34
CA ARG A 168 26.06 -21.49 -17.77
C ARG A 168 25.88 -22.80 -18.54
N ALA A 169 24.96 -22.82 -19.49
CA ALA A 169 24.63 -23.99 -20.28
C ALA A 169 24.47 -23.61 -21.75
N GLY A 170 24.98 -24.46 -22.65
CA GLY A 170 24.79 -24.31 -24.10
C GLY A 170 23.58 -25.06 -24.66
N ASP A 171 22.71 -25.57 -23.78
CA ASP A 171 21.53 -26.38 -24.09
C ASP A 171 20.53 -26.28 -22.92
N ALA A 172 19.26 -25.99 -23.20
CA ALA A 172 18.24 -25.74 -22.17
C ALA A 172 17.67 -27.02 -21.55
N ASP A 173 17.67 -28.15 -22.26
CA ASP A 173 17.27 -29.44 -21.69
C ASP A 173 18.30 -29.93 -20.67
N VAL A 174 19.59 -29.71 -20.94
CA VAL A 174 20.69 -29.96 -20.00
C VAL A 174 20.58 -29.04 -18.77
N LEU A 175 20.31 -27.74 -18.97
CA LEU A 175 20.10 -26.78 -17.88
C LEU A 175 18.91 -27.20 -17.00
N ARG A 176 17.75 -27.47 -17.62
CA ARG A 176 16.52 -27.91 -16.96
C ARG A 176 16.73 -29.20 -16.17
N THR A 177 17.44 -30.17 -16.75
CA THR A 177 17.76 -31.43 -16.08
C THR A 177 18.57 -31.21 -14.81
N TRP A 178 19.64 -30.40 -14.85
CA TRP A 178 20.43 -30.11 -13.66
C TRP A 178 19.65 -29.34 -12.59
N LEU A 179 18.81 -28.39 -13.03
CA LEU A 179 17.96 -27.62 -12.13
C LEU A 179 17.00 -28.56 -11.38
N THR A 180 16.27 -29.44 -12.08
CA THR A 180 15.41 -30.46 -11.44
C THR A 180 16.21 -31.43 -10.57
N ASP A 181 17.38 -31.92 -11.00
CA ASP A 181 18.25 -32.83 -10.22
C ASP A 181 18.77 -32.19 -8.93
N ASN A 182 18.93 -30.87 -8.90
CA ASN A 182 19.30 -30.08 -7.72
C ASN A 182 18.06 -29.54 -6.97
N GLY A 183 16.86 -30.04 -7.32
CA GLY A 183 15.58 -29.73 -6.66
C GLY A 183 15.02 -28.34 -6.96
N TYR A 184 15.50 -27.64 -7.98
CA TYR A 184 14.84 -26.42 -8.46
C TYR A 184 13.59 -26.84 -9.23
N GLU A 185 12.41 -26.58 -8.66
CA GLU A 185 11.14 -26.86 -9.33
C GLU A 185 10.88 -25.80 -10.40
N ILE A 186 10.71 -26.25 -11.64
CA ILE A 186 10.53 -25.39 -12.81
C ILE A 186 9.40 -26.00 -13.66
N PRO A 187 8.30 -25.26 -13.91
CA PRO A 187 7.22 -25.75 -14.77
C PRO A 187 7.69 -26.13 -16.17
N GLU A 188 7.11 -27.16 -16.77
CA GLU A 188 7.47 -27.60 -18.14
C GLU A 188 7.26 -26.50 -19.20
N SER A 189 6.35 -25.55 -18.93
CA SER A 189 6.13 -24.34 -19.73
C SER A 189 7.33 -23.40 -19.79
N ALA A 190 8.31 -23.51 -18.90
CA ALA A 190 9.51 -22.68 -18.89
C ALA A 190 10.49 -22.97 -20.04
N GLY A 191 10.41 -24.15 -20.67
CA GLY A 191 11.42 -24.64 -21.61
C GLY A 191 11.74 -23.65 -22.73
N ALA A 192 10.70 -23.09 -23.37
CA ALA A 192 10.86 -22.16 -24.50
C ALA A 192 11.53 -20.82 -24.12
N GLU A 193 11.43 -20.40 -22.86
CA GLU A 193 12.04 -19.16 -22.37
C GLU A 193 13.47 -19.44 -21.86
N LEU A 194 13.73 -20.61 -21.27
CA LEU A 194 15.10 -21.08 -21.01
C LEU A 194 15.89 -21.25 -22.32
N ASP A 195 15.28 -21.80 -23.37
CA ASP A 195 15.84 -21.87 -24.73
C ASP A 195 16.25 -20.48 -25.25
N HIS A 196 15.44 -19.45 -25.00
CA HIS A 196 15.72 -18.08 -25.41
C HIS A 196 17.01 -17.55 -24.77
N TYR A 197 17.13 -17.62 -23.44
CA TYR A 197 18.31 -17.12 -22.73
C TYR A 197 19.57 -17.97 -22.95
N VAL A 198 19.44 -19.29 -23.15
CA VAL A 198 20.55 -20.16 -23.58
C VAL A 198 21.04 -19.75 -24.98
N ALA A 199 20.14 -19.43 -25.91
CA ALA A 199 20.52 -18.94 -27.24
C ALA A 199 21.19 -17.55 -27.22
N LEU A 200 20.96 -16.76 -26.16
CA LEU A 200 21.65 -15.49 -25.87
C LEU A 200 22.93 -15.66 -25.03
N ASP A 201 23.40 -16.90 -24.79
CA ASP A 201 24.61 -17.23 -24.02
C ASP A 201 24.64 -16.64 -22.60
N HIS A 202 23.47 -16.43 -22.00
CA HIS A 202 23.31 -15.84 -20.68
C HIS A 202 23.75 -16.78 -19.55
N TYR A 203 24.10 -16.17 -18.42
CA TYR A 203 24.29 -16.84 -17.14
C TYR A 203 22.93 -16.98 -16.44
N PHE A 204 22.74 -18.04 -15.67
CA PHE A 204 21.53 -18.26 -14.89
C PHE A 204 21.90 -18.27 -13.40
N VAL A 205 21.39 -17.29 -12.66
CA VAL A 205 21.48 -17.26 -11.20
C VAL A 205 20.29 -18.05 -10.65
N ALA A 206 20.56 -19.24 -10.12
CA ALA A 206 19.57 -20.14 -9.56
C ALA A 206 19.58 -20.08 -8.03
N LEU A 207 18.43 -19.77 -7.43
CA LEU A 207 18.26 -19.43 -6.03
C LEU A 207 17.22 -20.33 -5.35
N LYS A 208 17.49 -20.73 -4.10
CA LYS A 208 16.51 -21.30 -3.15
C LYS A 208 16.76 -20.78 -1.76
N LEU A 209 15.76 -20.86 -0.88
CA LEU A 209 15.99 -20.69 0.56
C LEU A 209 16.78 -21.87 1.13
N LEU A 210 17.62 -21.59 2.13
CA LEU A 210 18.24 -22.59 2.98
C LEU A 210 17.18 -23.23 3.90
N LYS A 211 17.38 -24.48 4.30
CA LYS A 211 16.39 -25.29 5.04
C LYS A 211 16.09 -24.83 6.48
N ASP A 212 16.77 -23.79 6.94
CA ASP A 212 16.64 -23.15 8.24
C ASP A 212 16.09 -21.71 8.11
N ARG A 213 15.40 -21.40 6.99
CA ARG A 213 14.89 -20.06 6.64
C ARG A 213 13.43 -20.09 6.26
N GLU A 214 12.71 -19.09 6.76
CA GLU A 214 11.31 -18.84 6.41
C GLU A 214 11.20 -17.88 5.21
N THR A 215 10.05 -17.84 4.53
CA THR A 215 9.82 -16.89 3.43
C THR A 215 9.86 -15.43 3.89
N GLY A 216 9.60 -15.16 5.16
CA GLY A 216 9.80 -13.84 5.78
C GLY A 216 11.28 -13.41 5.89
N GLU A 217 12.24 -14.29 5.59
CA GLU A 217 13.67 -13.97 5.52
C GLU A 217 14.18 -13.76 4.09
N ILE A 218 13.31 -13.81 3.06
CA ILE A 218 13.70 -13.48 1.68
C ILE A 218 14.23 -12.04 1.65
N GLN A 219 15.50 -11.89 1.31
CA GLN A 219 16.13 -10.60 1.04
C GLN A 219 16.17 -10.31 -0.46
N PRO A 220 16.22 -9.04 -0.88
CA PRO A 220 16.58 -8.70 -2.25
C PRO A 220 17.94 -9.27 -2.64
N ILE A 221 18.11 -9.63 -3.89
CA ILE A 221 19.37 -10.18 -4.44
C ILE A 221 20.15 -9.08 -5.15
N VAL A 222 21.45 -9.02 -4.91
CA VAL A 222 22.39 -8.02 -5.47
C VAL A 222 23.30 -8.70 -6.47
N LEU A 223 23.34 -8.19 -7.71
CA LEU A 223 24.06 -8.77 -8.85
C LEU A 223 24.91 -7.71 -9.54
N THR A 224 26.23 -7.74 -9.33
CA THR A 224 27.16 -6.80 -9.94
C THR A 224 27.96 -7.47 -11.05
N SER A 225 28.05 -6.84 -12.22
CA SER A 225 28.85 -7.32 -13.36
C SER A 225 29.34 -6.19 -14.27
N GLU A 226 30.44 -6.45 -14.97
CA GLU A 226 30.96 -5.57 -16.03
C GLU A 226 30.10 -5.66 -17.30
N ASN A 227 29.91 -4.54 -18.00
CA ASN A 227 29.19 -4.46 -19.29
C ASN A 227 27.72 -4.94 -19.25
N ASN A 228 27.11 -5.00 -18.07
CA ASN A 228 25.70 -5.34 -17.89
C ASN A 228 24.79 -4.21 -18.40
N GLU A 229 24.28 -4.34 -19.62
CA GLU A 229 23.26 -3.45 -20.17
C GLU A 229 21.94 -3.66 -19.40
N PRO A 230 21.38 -2.65 -18.71
CA PRO A 230 20.21 -2.85 -17.87
C PRO A 230 19.02 -3.40 -18.63
N CYS A 231 18.60 -4.60 -18.23
CA CYS A 231 17.55 -5.40 -18.83
C CYS A 231 16.74 -6.07 -17.71
N ILE A 232 15.42 -6.17 -17.88
CA ILE A 232 14.54 -6.95 -16.98
C ILE A 232 14.11 -8.22 -17.75
N PRO A 233 14.56 -9.42 -17.35
CA PRO A 233 14.31 -10.68 -18.07
C PRO A 233 12.90 -11.23 -17.84
N ILE A 234 11.89 -10.41 -18.13
CA ILE A 234 10.47 -10.61 -17.80
C ILE A 234 9.86 -11.85 -18.50
N ARG A 235 10.47 -12.33 -19.59
CA ARG A 235 10.01 -13.54 -20.31
C ARG A 235 9.97 -14.80 -19.46
N LEU A 236 10.72 -14.92 -18.35
CA LEU A 236 10.54 -16.02 -17.39
C LEU A 236 9.44 -15.72 -16.36
N THR A 237 9.27 -14.47 -15.94
CA THR A 237 8.28 -14.08 -14.92
C THR A 237 6.86 -14.46 -15.33
N ARG A 238 6.53 -14.35 -16.63
CA ARG A 238 5.23 -14.72 -17.24
C ARG A 238 4.66 -16.09 -16.86
N ILE A 239 5.52 -17.02 -16.42
CA ILE A 239 5.16 -18.39 -16.02
C ILE A 239 4.36 -18.39 -14.71
N ALA A 240 4.60 -17.40 -13.84
CA ALA A 240 4.00 -17.26 -12.50
C ALA A 240 3.39 -15.85 -12.27
N THR A 241 3.06 -15.15 -13.36
CA THR A 241 2.52 -13.79 -13.37
C THR A 241 1.01 -13.74 -13.05
N VAL A 242 0.60 -12.70 -12.30
CA VAL A 242 -0.80 -12.29 -12.16
C VAL A 242 -1.17 -11.28 -13.26
N PRO A 243 -2.45 -11.13 -13.66
CA PRO A 243 -2.85 -10.07 -14.57
C PRO A 243 -2.40 -8.69 -14.07
N ASP A 244 -1.94 -7.87 -15.01
CA ASP A 244 -1.56 -6.46 -14.81
C ASP A 244 -0.46 -6.28 -13.73
N MET A 245 0.47 -7.24 -13.65
CA MET A 245 1.48 -7.31 -12.60
C MET A 245 2.34 -6.02 -12.54
N PRO A 246 2.35 -5.29 -11.41
CA PRO A 246 3.14 -4.07 -11.26
C PRO A 246 4.64 -4.35 -11.26
N ILE A 247 5.37 -3.62 -12.11
CA ILE A 247 6.83 -3.66 -12.22
C ILE A 247 7.36 -2.24 -12.01
N THR A 248 8.22 -2.04 -11.01
CA THR A 248 8.94 -0.77 -10.82
C THR A 248 10.43 -0.94 -11.08
N ALA A 249 10.98 -0.10 -11.96
CA ALA A 249 12.40 -0.02 -12.25
C ALA A 249 12.98 1.31 -11.76
N TYR A 250 13.89 1.24 -10.80
CA TYR A 250 14.67 2.36 -10.28
C TYR A 250 16.06 2.39 -10.94
N PHE A 251 16.57 3.59 -11.23
CA PHE A 251 17.90 3.78 -11.81
C PHE A 251 18.63 4.89 -11.06
N ILE A 252 19.77 4.55 -10.43
CA ILE A 252 20.68 5.48 -9.76
C ILE A 252 21.91 5.64 -10.66
N ALA A 253 22.15 6.84 -11.17
CA ALA A 253 23.08 7.07 -12.29
C ALA A 253 23.64 8.50 -12.37
N ASP A 254 24.65 8.70 -13.23
CA ASP A 254 25.13 10.01 -13.72
C ASP A 254 24.13 10.70 -14.66
N GLN A 255 23.17 9.96 -15.22
CA GLN A 255 22.22 10.43 -16.22
C GLN A 255 20.86 9.76 -16.06
N ARG A 256 19.78 10.53 -16.23
CA ARG A 256 18.42 10.01 -16.19
C ARG A 256 18.18 8.99 -17.31
N VAL A 257 17.37 7.98 -17.02
CA VAL A 257 17.22 6.77 -17.84
C VAL A 257 15.86 6.73 -18.55
N ARG A 258 15.80 6.12 -19.73
CA ARG A 258 14.56 5.74 -20.42
C ARG A 258 14.62 4.30 -20.93
N PRO A 259 13.48 3.68 -21.24
CA PRO A 259 13.47 2.47 -22.03
C PRO A 259 14.08 2.71 -23.42
N LEU A 260 14.64 1.64 -23.99
CA LEU A 260 15.28 1.60 -25.31
C LEU A 260 14.33 1.04 -26.38
N ASN A 261 13.70 -0.09 -26.08
CA ASN A 261 12.76 -0.83 -26.93
C ASN A 261 11.27 -0.57 -26.57
N PHE A 262 10.97 -0.38 -25.28
CA PHE A 262 9.60 -0.08 -24.82
C PHE A 262 9.23 1.40 -25.03
N MET A 263 7.93 1.67 -25.16
CA MET A 263 7.39 3.03 -25.30
C MET A 263 7.41 3.79 -23.97
N MET A 264 7.45 5.12 -24.03
CA MET A 264 7.16 5.99 -22.88
C MET A 264 5.75 6.57 -23.03
N VAL A 265 4.92 6.37 -22.01
CA VAL A 265 3.51 6.82 -21.96
C VAL A 265 3.24 7.66 -20.71
N GLN A 266 2.06 8.26 -20.63
CA GLN A 266 1.57 8.96 -19.45
C GLN A 266 0.09 8.59 -19.24
N PRO A 267 -0.35 8.28 -18.01
CA PRO A 267 -1.76 8.12 -17.69
C PRO A 267 -2.54 9.43 -17.91
N ASP A 268 -3.87 9.33 -17.99
CA ASP A 268 -4.74 10.50 -18.08
C ASP A 268 -4.76 11.31 -16.77
N LEU A 269 -3.80 12.23 -16.65
CA LEU A 269 -3.73 13.24 -15.58
C LEU A 269 -4.78 14.37 -15.73
N ASP A 270 -5.85 14.14 -16.50
CA ASP A 270 -7.04 14.98 -16.58
C ASP A 270 -8.29 14.21 -16.08
N ASP A 271 -8.12 13.07 -15.40
CA ASP A 271 -9.18 12.34 -14.69
C ASP A 271 -9.36 12.85 -13.24
N PHE A 272 -10.48 13.53 -12.96
CA PHE A 272 -10.86 13.97 -11.60
C PHE A 272 -10.85 12.83 -10.55
N GLY A 273 -11.00 11.58 -10.98
CA GLY A 273 -10.98 10.42 -10.10
C GLY A 273 -9.67 10.26 -9.32
N LEU A 274 -8.53 10.65 -9.91
CA LEU A 274 -7.20 10.57 -9.27
C LEU A 274 -7.04 11.55 -8.08
N TRP A 275 -7.79 12.66 -8.07
CA TRP A 275 -7.77 13.66 -7.00
C TRP A 275 -8.88 13.49 -5.96
N THR A 276 -9.91 12.69 -6.28
CA THR A 276 -11.04 12.37 -5.39
C THR A 276 -10.94 10.99 -4.75
N GLY A 277 -10.05 10.12 -5.27
CA GLY A 277 -9.94 8.73 -4.86
C GLY A 277 -10.94 7.79 -5.56
N GLU A 278 -11.67 8.27 -6.59
CA GLU A 278 -12.58 7.45 -7.40
C GLU A 278 -11.80 6.57 -8.42
N THR A 279 -10.59 6.99 -8.81
CA THR A 279 -9.65 6.25 -9.69
C THR A 279 -8.33 6.03 -8.94
N ARG A 280 -7.78 4.81 -8.95
CA ARG A 280 -6.42 4.56 -8.42
C ARG A 280 -5.38 4.88 -9.48
N TYR A 281 -4.18 5.31 -9.09
CA TYR A 281 -3.11 5.59 -10.05
C TYR A 281 -2.73 4.37 -10.90
N PHE A 282 -2.66 3.18 -10.26
CA PHE A 282 -2.52 1.88 -10.92
C PHE A 282 -3.51 1.71 -12.08
N ASP A 283 -4.82 1.89 -11.82
CA ASP A 283 -5.89 1.75 -12.84
C ASP A 283 -5.78 2.77 -13.99
N ALA A 284 -5.03 3.86 -13.81
CA ALA A 284 -4.77 4.85 -14.85
C ALA A 284 -3.49 4.55 -15.65
N VAL A 285 -2.47 3.95 -15.01
CA VAL A 285 -1.25 3.48 -15.67
C VAL A 285 -1.55 2.26 -16.55
N THR A 286 -2.25 1.24 -16.02
CA THR A 286 -2.60 0.03 -16.77
C THR A 286 -3.27 0.38 -18.09
N ARG A 287 -4.37 1.14 -18.07
CA ARG A 287 -5.04 1.64 -19.29
C ARG A 287 -4.11 2.32 -20.29
N ALA A 288 -3.10 3.08 -19.84
CA ALA A 288 -2.16 3.77 -20.71
C ALA A 288 -1.04 2.86 -21.26
N VAL A 289 -0.78 1.72 -20.61
CA VAL A 289 0.08 0.65 -21.09
C VAL A 289 -0.70 -0.27 -22.03
N ASP A 290 -1.94 -0.65 -21.70
CA ASP A 290 -2.88 -1.40 -22.55
C ASP A 290 -3.11 -0.68 -23.90
N ASP A 291 -3.40 0.63 -23.87
CA ASP A 291 -3.61 1.47 -25.07
C ASP A 291 -2.33 1.59 -25.93
N ALA A 292 -1.16 1.28 -25.36
CA ALA A 292 0.12 1.19 -26.07
C ALA A 292 0.52 -0.25 -26.45
N GLY A 293 -0.26 -1.26 -26.04
CA GLY A 293 -0.05 -2.68 -26.34
C GLY A 293 0.93 -3.39 -25.42
N GLY A 294 0.90 -3.10 -24.11
CA GLY A 294 1.71 -3.78 -23.08
C GLY A 294 3.17 -3.31 -23.01
N HIS A 295 3.77 -2.99 -24.16
CA HIS A 295 5.18 -2.62 -24.26
C HIS A 295 5.47 -1.15 -23.95
N ALA A 296 5.05 -0.68 -22.77
CA ALA A 296 5.25 0.70 -22.34
C ALA A 296 5.65 0.86 -20.86
N PHE A 297 6.26 1.99 -20.53
CA PHE A 297 6.52 2.47 -19.16
C PHE A 297 6.03 3.91 -18.99
N VAL A 298 5.60 4.24 -17.77
CA VAL A 298 5.44 5.63 -17.31
C VAL A 298 6.70 6.07 -16.56
N THR A 299 7.05 7.36 -16.67
CA THR A 299 8.06 7.97 -15.79
C THR A 299 7.35 8.58 -14.60
N ASP A 300 7.46 7.94 -13.43
CA ASP A 300 6.82 8.42 -12.19
C ASP A 300 7.71 9.43 -11.45
N TYR A 301 9.02 9.30 -11.58
CA TYR A 301 10.00 10.27 -11.07
C TYR A 301 11.25 10.28 -11.96
N ALA A 302 11.83 11.45 -12.19
CA ALA A 302 13.15 11.58 -12.81
C ALA A 302 13.80 12.86 -12.31
N GLY A 303 14.79 12.77 -11.43
CA GLY A 303 15.34 13.94 -10.74
C GLY A 303 16.74 13.69 -10.19
N ASP A 304 17.17 14.55 -9.29
CA ASP A 304 18.36 14.33 -8.48
C ASP A 304 18.04 13.28 -7.40
N VAL A 305 19.02 12.58 -6.83
CA VAL A 305 18.73 11.59 -5.78
C VAL A 305 18.17 12.32 -4.54
N PRO A 306 16.96 11.98 -4.05
CA PRO A 306 16.36 12.64 -2.90
C PRO A 306 17.08 12.22 -1.61
N THR A 307 17.22 13.15 -0.65
CA THR A 307 17.87 12.87 0.64
C THR A 307 17.11 11.77 1.40
N ILE A 308 17.74 10.60 1.48
CA ILE A 308 17.19 9.37 2.03
C ILE A 308 18.14 8.85 3.11
N SER A 309 17.58 8.22 4.15
CA SER A 309 18.34 7.52 5.19
C SER A 309 17.89 6.05 5.21
N ILE A 310 18.78 5.16 4.77
CA ILE A 310 18.64 3.70 4.77
C ILE A 310 19.61 3.07 5.79
N GLY A 311 20.81 3.65 5.96
CA GLY A 311 21.87 3.10 6.80
C GLY A 311 21.51 2.93 8.29
N MET A 312 22.42 2.29 9.03
CA MET A 312 22.30 2.04 10.48
C MET A 312 23.61 2.34 11.21
N ASP A 313 23.46 2.78 12.47
CA ASP A 313 24.60 2.94 13.39
C ASP A 313 25.33 1.59 13.60
N PRO A 314 26.67 1.59 13.71
CA PRO A 314 27.44 0.37 14.01
C PRO A 314 27.01 -0.31 15.31
N ILE A 315 27.06 -1.65 15.31
CA ILE A 315 26.67 -2.53 16.43
C ILE A 315 27.85 -3.27 17.09
N GLU A 316 29.09 -2.98 16.68
CA GLU A 316 30.31 -3.65 17.16
C GLU A 316 30.51 -3.49 18.69
N ASP A 317 29.97 -2.43 19.30
CA ASP A 317 30.03 -2.23 20.75
C ASP A 317 29.12 -3.21 21.53
N LEU A 318 28.09 -3.76 20.89
CA LEU A 318 27.14 -4.70 21.49
C LEU A 318 27.76 -6.06 21.82
N ARG A 319 28.93 -6.40 21.24
CA ARG A 319 29.72 -7.58 21.68
C ARG A 319 30.08 -7.54 23.17
N SER A 320 30.09 -6.35 23.78
CA SER A 320 30.34 -6.17 25.21
C SER A 320 29.09 -6.36 26.10
N VAL A 321 27.90 -6.45 25.51
CA VAL A 321 26.61 -6.57 26.22
C VAL A 321 26.24 -8.05 26.33
N THR A 322 26.69 -8.70 27.41
CA THR A 322 26.53 -10.16 27.63
C THR A 322 25.15 -10.58 28.12
N GLU A 323 24.17 -9.68 28.15
CA GLU A 323 22.83 -9.90 28.73
C GLU A 323 21.76 -9.67 27.65
N PRO A 324 20.89 -10.65 27.35
CA PRO A 324 19.93 -10.56 26.24
C PRO A 324 18.96 -9.38 26.32
N GLY A 325 18.32 -9.13 27.47
CA GLY A 325 17.34 -8.05 27.63
C GLY A 325 17.94 -6.64 27.41
N PRO A 326 19.11 -6.32 27.98
CA PRO A 326 19.91 -5.16 27.58
C PRO A 326 20.28 -5.13 26.09
N PHE A 327 20.77 -6.22 25.51
CA PHE A 327 21.17 -6.28 24.09
C PHE A 327 20.00 -5.93 23.15
N LEU A 328 18.82 -6.53 23.34
CA LEU A 328 17.64 -6.27 22.51
C LEU A 328 17.11 -4.83 22.65
N ARG A 329 17.23 -4.22 23.85
CA ARG A 329 16.93 -2.79 24.03
C ARG A 329 17.91 -1.88 23.29
N GLU A 330 19.18 -2.25 23.22
CA GLU A 330 20.20 -1.52 22.48
C GLU A 330 20.10 -1.70 20.94
N LEU A 331 19.49 -2.79 20.46
CA LEU A 331 19.02 -2.87 19.08
C LEU A 331 17.82 -1.94 18.85
N GLN A 332 16.81 -1.98 19.73
CA GLN A 332 15.61 -1.16 19.60
C GLN A 332 15.93 0.36 19.63
N SER A 333 16.92 0.79 20.41
CA SER A 333 17.38 2.19 20.44
C SER A 333 18.08 2.63 19.15
N ARG A 334 18.74 1.71 18.43
CA ARG A 334 19.37 1.91 17.11
C ARG A 334 18.41 1.78 15.92
N GLY A 335 17.11 1.64 16.17
CA GLY A 335 16.11 1.55 15.09
C GLY A 335 16.07 0.22 14.35
N PHE A 336 16.55 -0.87 14.98
CA PHE A 336 16.12 -2.21 14.59
C PHE A 336 14.62 -2.35 14.90
N ASN A 337 13.84 -2.76 13.90
CA ASN A 337 12.42 -3.03 14.07
C ASN A 337 12.22 -4.54 14.25
N GLY A 338 11.15 -4.96 14.92
CA GLY A 338 10.78 -6.37 15.00
C GLY A 338 10.15 -6.89 13.70
N ASP A 339 10.90 -6.81 12.60
CA ASP A 339 10.58 -7.42 11.32
C ASP A 339 10.95 -8.91 11.27
N SER A 340 10.57 -9.59 10.19
CA SER A 340 10.77 -11.02 10.01
C SER A 340 12.24 -11.42 9.83
N GLN A 341 13.08 -10.54 9.29
CA GLN A 341 14.50 -10.78 9.12
C GLN A 341 15.23 -10.76 10.47
N LEU A 342 14.96 -9.74 11.30
CA LEU A 342 15.45 -9.70 12.67
C LEU A 342 14.92 -10.90 13.48
N LEU A 343 13.64 -11.25 13.32
CA LEU A 343 13.06 -12.41 14.01
C LEU A 343 13.80 -13.71 13.67
N GLY A 344 14.11 -13.96 12.39
CA GLY A 344 14.88 -15.13 11.96
C GLY A 344 16.30 -15.16 12.55
N ILE A 345 16.99 -14.01 12.57
CA ILE A 345 18.33 -13.90 13.18
C ILE A 345 18.29 -14.18 14.69
N LEU A 346 17.29 -13.65 15.41
CA LEU A 346 17.11 -13.93 16.84
C LEU A 346 16.71 -15.39 17.10
N LEU A 347 15.87 -16.00 16.27
CA LEU A 347 15.47 -17.41 16.42
C LEU A 347 16.66 -18.38 16.34
N ARG A 348 17.67 -18.07 15.53
CA ARG A 348 18.90 -18.88 15.42
C ARG A 348 19.89 -18.64 16.57
N ASN A 349 20.08 -17.39 16.98
CA ASN A 349 21.10 -17.00 17.95
C ASN A 349 20.62 -17.01 19.42
N LEU A 350 19.30 -16.91 19.63
CA LEU A 350 18.63 -16.86 20.93
C LEU A 350 17.22 -17.46 20.82
N PRO A 351 17.08 -18.78 20.57
CA PRO A 351 15.77 -19.41 20.44
C PRO A 351 14.93 -19.28 21.73
N PRO A 352 13.59 -19.16 21.63
CA PRO A 352 12.69 -19.22 22.79
C PRO A 352 12.68 -20.61 23.44
N PRO A 353 12.19 -20.74 24.69
CA PRO A 353 11.94 -22.04 25.31
C PRO A 353 10.87 -22.85 24.55
N ASP A 354 10.93 -24.19 24.63
CA ASP A 354 9.97 -25.09 23.98
C ASP A 354 8.51 -24.70 24.29
N GLY A 355 7.75 -24.33 23.25
CA GLY A 355 6.33 -23.97 23.36
C GLY A 355 6.04 -22.52 23.78
N TYR A 356 7.05 -21.67 23.97
CA TYR A 356 6.86 -20.22 24.09
C TYR A 356 6.67 -19.59 22.70
N ASP A 357 5.76 -18.62 22.61
CA ASP A 357 5.67 -17.77 21.42
C ASP A 357 6.90 -16.86 21.32
N ALA A 358 7.52 -16.82 20.13
CA ALA A 358 8.77 -16.10 19.91
C ALA A 358 8.63 -14.58 20.07
N GLN A 359 7.53 -13.99 19.56
CA GLN A 359 7.32 -12.54 19.67
C GLN A 359 7.10 -12.16 21.14
N MET A 360 6.28 -12.91 21.88
CA MET A 360 6.07 -12.74 23.31
C MET A 360 7.37 -12.92 24.11
N PHE A 361 8.22 -13.90 23.76
CA PHE A 361 9.54 -14.08 24.38
C PHE A 361 10.46 -12.87 24.19
N TYR A 362 10.71 -12.42 22.96
CA TYR A 362 11.59 -11.26 22.72
C TYR A 362 10.99 -9.94 23.25
N ASN A 363 9.68 -9.76 23.17
CA ASN A 363 8.97 -8.64 23.82
C ASN A 363 9.19 -8.67 25.33
N CYS A 364 9.11 -9.84 25.96
CA CYS A 364 9.28 -10.05 27.40
C CYS A 364 10.72 -9.80 27.86
N LEU A 365 11.74 -10.22 27.08
CA LEU A 365 13.15 -9.88 27.34
C LEU A 365 13.43 -8.38 27.20
N THR A 366 12.92 -7.75 26.15
CA THR A 366 13.15 -6.32 25.86
C THR A 366 12.48 -5.42 26.91
N GLN A 367 11.30 -5.81 27.40
CA GLN A 367 10.54 -5.07 28.42
C GLN A 367 10.86 -5.50 29.87
N GLY A 368 11.72 -6.51 30.07
CA GLY A 368 12.13 -7.01 31.39
C GLY A 368 11.07 -7.81 32.15
N TRP A 369 9.97 -8.23 31.51
CA TRP A 369 8.81 -8.83 32.19
C TRP A 369 9.07 -10.24 32.74
N CYS A 370 10.08 -10.94 32.22
CA CYS A 370 10.48 -12.29 32.63
C CYS A 370 11.88 -12.34 33.28
N GLU A 371 12.46 -11.20 33.70
CA GLU A 371 13.72 -11.17 34.47
C GLU A 371 13.63 -11.96 35.80
N THR A 372 12.41 -12.31 36.26
CA THR A 372 12.17 -13.17 37.44
C THR A 372 11.39 -14.45 37.12
N ASP A 373 11.21 -14.80 35.85
CA ASP A 373 10.62 -16.08 35.43
C ASP A 373 11.70 -17.17 35.47
N ALA A 374 11.49 -18.18 36.31
CA ALA A 374 12.50 -19.22 36.57
C ALA A 374 12.75 -20.14 35.36
N ASP A 375 11.74 -20.36 34.52
CA ASP A 375 11.86 -21.23 33.34
C ASP A 375 12.58 -20.47 32.21
N VAL A 376 12.29 -19.17 32.06
CA VAL A 376 13.05 -18.28 31.14
C VAL A 376 14.51 -18.13 31.58
N VAL A 377 14.79 -17.87 32.86
CA VAL A 377 16.17 -17.72 33.36
C VAL A 377 16.96 -19.02 33.16
N ALA A 378 16.39 -20.18 33.51
CA ALA A 378 17.05 -21.47 33.30
C ALA A 378 17.29 -21.79 31.82
N HIS A 379 16.39 -21.37 30.92
CA HIS A 379 16.57 -21.51 29.48
C HIS A 379 17.70 -20.62 28.95
N LEU A 380 17.78 -19.35 29.37
CA LEU A 380 18.87 -18.45 28.97
C LEU A 380 20.26 -18.95 29.43
N GLU A 381 20.35 -19.48 30.66
CA GLU A 381 21.56 -20.13 31.16
C GLU A 381 21.94 -21.39 30.35
N ALA A 382 20.95 -22.13 29.84
CA ALA A 382 21.16 -23.36 29.08
C ALA A 382 21.50 -23.12 27.59
N VAL A 383 20.95 -22.07 26.97
CA VAL A 383 21.29 -21.63 25.61
C VAL A 383 22.71 -21.07 25.56
N GLY A 384 23.08 -20.23 26.54
CA GLY A 384 24.39 -19.58 26.59
C GLY A 384 24.54 -18.50 25.51
N PHE A 385 24.00 -17.31 25.79
CA PHE A 385 23.98 -16.18 24.86
C PHE A 385 25.39 -15.77 24.37
N ASP A 386 25.61 -15.84 23.04
CA ASP A 386 26.81 -15.29 22.40
C ASP A 386 26.49 -13.97 21.69
N PRO A 387 26.86 -12.81 22.27
CA PRO A 387 26.69 -11.52 21.60
C PRO A 387 27.66 -11.35 20.41
N ASN A 388 28.67 -12.20 20.23
CA ASN A 388 29.58 -12.09 19.08
C ASN A 388 28.95 -12.68 17.82
N GLY A 389 28.48 -13.93 17.86
CA GLY A 389 27.72 -14.55 16.77
C GLY A 389 26.49 -13.74 16.37
N LEU A 390 25.74 -13.22 17.36
CA LEU A 390 24.58 -12.38 17.07
C LEU A 390 24.98 -11.04 16.39
N VAL A 391 26.07 -10.38 16.82
CA VAL A 391 26.56 -9.19 16.10
C VAL A 391 27.02 -9.54 14.68
N ASP A 392 27.72 -10.66 14.47
CA ASP A 392 28.19 -11.08 13.15
C ASP A 392 27.03 -11.41 12.19
N ASP A 393 25.92 -11.97 12.69
CA ASP A 393 24.72 -12.26 11.90
C ASP A 393 23.86 -11.01 11.64
N LEU A 394 23.73 -10.11 12.60
CA LEU A 394 23.03 -8.82 12.43
C LEU A 394 23.78 -7.88 11.47
N ASP A 395 25.11 -7.88 11.53
CA ASP A 395 25.93 -7.07 10.62
C ASP A 395 25.76 -7.56 9.17
N ARG A 396 26.00 -8.86 8.95
CA ARG A 396 25.90 -9.50 7.63
C ARG A 396 24.48 -9.49 7.05
N GLY A 397 23.46 -9.65 7.88
CA GLY A 397 22.07 -9.69 7.44
C GLY A 397 21.46 -8.31 7.22
N ILE A 398 21.64 -7.40 8.18
CA ILE A 398 20.85 -6.15 8.26
C ILE A 398 21.73 -4.90 8.07
N VAL A 399 22.81 -4.76 8.83
CA VAL A 399 23.57 -3.48 8.88
C VAL A 399 24.38 -3.25 7.61
N ALA A 400 25.17 -4.24 7.18
CA ALA A 400 26.02 -4.10 6.00
C ALA A 400 25.21 -3.91 4.70
N PRO A 401 24.14 -4.68 4.41
CA PRO A 401 23.29 -4.41 3.24
C PRO A 401 22.59 -3.04 3.29
N ARG A 402 22.18 -2.56 4.48
CA ARG A 402 21.58 -1.22 4.64
C ARG A 402 22.59 -0.09 4.47
N ASN A 403 23.84 -0.29 4.90
CA ASN A 403 24.90 0.69 4.70
C ASN A 403 25.39 0.72 3.25
N GLN A 404 25.53 -0.44 2.59
CA GLN A 404 25.79 -0.52 1.14
C GLN A 404 24.67 0.16 0.32
N ALA A 405 23.41 -0.02 0.72
CA ALA A 405 22.28 0.67 0.10
C ALA A 405 22.26 2.19 0.36
N GLN A 406 22.83 2.67 1.47
CA GLN A 406 23.10 4.09 1.69
C GLN A 406 24.21 4.59 0.77
N ASP A 407 25.34 3.87 0.66
CA ASP A 407 26.47 4.25 -0.18
C ASP A 407 26.07 4.44 -1.65
N TRP A 408 25.19 3.58 -2.19
CA TRP A 408 24.64 3.75 -3.54
C TRP A 408 23.79 5.01 -3.70
N VAL A 409 23.00 5.35 -2.70
CA VAL A 409 22.14 6.55 -2.69
C VAL A 409 22.97 7.82 -2.53
N ASP A 410 23.99 7.80 -1.68
CA ASP A 410 24.88 8.94 -1.42
C ASP A 410 25.86 9.21 -2.57
N ALA A 411 26.19 8.20 -3.38
CA ALA A 411 27.04 8.33 -4.56
C ALA A 411 26.29 8.74 -5.84
N GLY A 412 24.97 8.55 -5.91
CA GLY A 412 24.18 8.82 -7.12
C GLY A 412 23.89 10.31 -7.36
N GLU A 413 24.08 10.79 -8.60
CA GLU A 413 23.67 12.15 -8.97
C GLU A 413 22.17 12.22 -9.29
N HIS A 414 21.64 11.25 -10.04
CA HIS A 414 20.26 11.22 -10.50
C HIS A 414 19.52 9.92 -10.17
N LEU A 415 18.25 10.04 -9.80
CA LEU A 415 17.30 8.94 -9.62
C LEU A 415 16.21 9.01 -10.69
N THR A 416 15.99 7.91 -11.40
CA THR A 416 14.80 7.70 -12.25
C THR A 416 13.96 6.56 -11.68
N ARG A 417 12.64 6.75 -11.55
CA ARG A 417 11.66 5.69 -11.29
C ARG A 417 10.75 5.55 -12.52
N LEU A 418 10.86 4.41 -13.19
CA LEU A 418 9.95 3.97 -14.23
C LEU A 418 8.98 2.94 -13.63
N PHE A 419 7.73 2.97 -14.07
CA PHE A 419 6.70 2.05 -13.60
C PHE A 419 5.87 1.53 -14.78
N THR A 420 5.35 0.31 -14.66
CA THR A 420 4.46 -0.32 -15.64
C THR A 420 3.66 -1.45 -15.00
N THR A 421 2.67 -1.97 -15.72
CA THR A 421 1.90 -3.16 -15.38
C THR A 421 1.87 -4.06 -16.61
N MET A 422 2.15 -5.35 -16.48
CA MET A 422 2.14 -6.29 -17.61
C MET A 422 1.37 -7.56 -17.28
N SER A 423 0.58 -8.04 -18.23
CA SER A 423 -0.04 -9.36 -18.23
C SER A 423 0.86 -10.41 -18.92
N ALA A 424 0.65 -11.69 -18.64
CA ALA A 424 1.55 -12.79 -19.02
C ALA A 424 1.67 -13.06 -20.54
N ASP A 425 0.78 -12.48 -21.34
CA ASP A 425 0.80 -12.47 -22.81
C ASP A 425 1.51 -11.26 -23.42
N GLU A 426 1.83 -10.24 -22.62
CA GLU A 426 2.60 -9.04 -23.01
C GLU A 426 4.09 -9.19 -22.69
N MET A 427 4.44 -10.13 -21.80
CA MET A 427 5.80 -10.49 -21.41
C MET A 427 6.51 -11.35 -22.48
N ASP A 428 6.54 -10.87 -23.72
CA ASP A 428 7.20 -11.52 -24.87
C ASP A 428 8.42 -10.76 -25.42
N GLU A 429 8.74 -9.58 -24.87
CA GLU A 429 10.02 -8.87 -25.06
C GLU A 429 10.54 -8.35 -23.71
N ASP A 430 11.86 -8.42 -23.49
CA ASP A 430 12.48 -7.97 -22.24
C ASP A 430 12.78 -6.46 -22.27
N PRO A 431 12.33 -5.66 -21.29
CA PRO A 431 12.64 -4.23 -21.23
C PRO A 431 14.14 -3.95 -21.10
N MET A 432 14.71 -3.29 -22.12
CA MET A 432 16.07 -2.75 -22.10
C MET A 432 16.05 -1.25 -21.82
N PHE A 433 17.07 -0.72 -21.14
CA PHE A 433 17.12 0.69 -20.73
C PHE A 433 18.43 1.39 -21.11
N MET A 434 18.35 2.70 -21.36
CA MET A 434 19.50 3.54 -21.68
C MET A 434 19.52 4.86 -20.89
N ARG A 435 20.71 5.26 -20.44
CA ARG A 435 21.02 6.63 -19.99
C ARG A 435 20.79 7.61 -21.14
N SER A 436 20.21 8.77 -20.86
CA SER A 436 19.86 9.74 -21.89
C SER A 436 19.98 11.19 -21.41
N ALA A 437 21.03 11.89 -21.87
CA ALA A 437 21.19 13.33 -21.71
C ALA A 437 20.06 14.19 -22.34
N GLU A 438 19.16 13.59 -23.13
CA GLU A 438 17.95 14.26 -23.65
C GLU A 438 16.89 14.45 -22.55
N LEU A 439 16.91 13.62 -21.49
CA LEU A 439 16.10 13.76 -20.27
C LEU A 439 16.65 14.81 -19.29
N ALA A 440 17.14 15.93 -19.82
CA ALA A 440 17.71 17.01 -19.01
C ALA A 440 16.67 17.72 -18.10
N ARG A 441 15.37 17.51 -18.32
CA ARG A 441 14.29 18.01 -17.46
C ARG A 441 13.94 17.01 -16.36
N GLU A 442 13.60 17.53 -15.19
CA GLU A 442 13.02 16.73 -14.12
C GLU A 442 11.58 16.29 -14.44
N HIS A 443 11.21 15.09 -13.99
CA HIS A 443 9.82 14.65 -13.85
C HIS A 443 9.50 14.58 -12.35
N SER A 444 8.49 15.34 -11.92
CA SER A 444 8.08 15.37 -10.52
C SER A 444 6.93 14.39 -10.27
N ASN A 445 7.07 13.57 -9.22
CA ASN A 445 6.03 12.68 -8.71
C ASN A 445 4.88 13.44 -7.99
N VAL A 446 4.80 14.77 -8.13
CA VAL A 446 3.84 15.61 -7.42
C VAL A 446 2.86 16.24 -8.41
N HIS A 447 1.62 15.78 -8.38
CA HIS A 447 0.56 16.26 -9.27
C HIS A 447 -0.39 17.17 -8.49
N GLU A 448 -0.24 18.48 -8.65
CA GLU A 448 -1.08 19.49 -7.97
C GLU A 448 -2.36 19.80 -8.77
N ALA A 449 -3.51 19.77 -8.10
CA ALA A 449 -4.73 20.45 -8.53
C ALA A 449 -5.11 21.55 -7.52
N VAL A 450 -5.92 22.52 -7.94
CA VAL A 450 -6.36 23.63 -7.07
C VAL A 450 -7.79 23.38 -6.63
N GLN A 451 -8.06 23.39 -5.32
CA GLN A 451 -9.42 23.44 -4.79
C GLN A 451 -9.75 24.87 -4.39
N HIS A 452 -10.58 25.53 -5.20
CA HIS A 452 -11.18 26.81 -4.83
C HIS A 452 -12.30 26.57 -3.81
N VAL A 453 -12.28 27.36 -2.74
CA VAL A 453 -13.33 27.47 -1.72
C VAL A 453 -13.91 28.86 -1.85
N ASP A 454 -15.08 28.98 -2.47
CA ASP A 454 -15.70 30.26 -2.82
C ASP A 454 -16.57 30.75 -1.64
N CYS A 455 -15.98 31.53 -0.73
CA CYS A 455 -16.61 31.94 0.54
C CYS A 455 -17.29 33.31 0.50
N SER A 456 -18.38 33.43 1.28
CA SER A 456 -19.06 34.68 1.63
C SER A 456 -19.45 34.67 3.12
N GLU A 457 -20.00 35.78 3.62
CA GLU A 457 -20.56 35.89 4.98
C GLU A 457 -21.73 34.91 5.24
N GLU A 458 -22.28 34.29 4.19
CA GLU A 458 -23.35 33.28 4.27
C GLU A 458 -22.82 31.88 4.57
N TYR A 459 -21.55 31.58 4.25
CA TYR A 459 -20.98 30.23 4.33
C TYR A 459 -19.92 30.09 5.42
N PHE A 460 -20.02 29.06 6.26
CA PHE A 460 -18.86 28.59 7.03
C PHE A 460 -17.86 27.91 6.08
N ARG A 461 -16.57 27.87 6.42
CA ARG A 461 -15.55 27.25 5.56
C ARG A 461 -15.89 25.80 5.15
N TRP A 462 -16.55 25.04 6.02
CA TRP A 462 -16.96 23.66 5.74
C TRP A 462 -18.29 23.52 4.98
N THR A 463 -19.10 24.58 4.86
CA THR A 463 -20.33 24.60 4.06
C THR A 463 -20.23 25.42 2.77
N ALA A 464 -19.12 26.12 2.57
CA ALA A 464 -18.85 26.89 1.35
C ALA A 464 -18.86 25.98 0.10
N PRO A 465 -19.29 26.51 -1.07
CA PRO A 465 -19.13 25.81 -2.33
C PRO A 465 -17.64 25.59 -2.63
N THR A 466 -17.28 24.41 -3.12
CA THR A 466 -15.89 24.11 -3.51
C THR A 466 -15.81 23.46 -4.89
N ARG A 467 -14.82 23.91 -5.67
CA ARG A 467 -14.52 23.47 -7.03
C ARG A 467 -13.08 23.00 -7.12
N LEU A 468 -12.87 21.82 -7.68
CA LEU A 468 -11.56 21.28 -8.02
C LEU A 468 -11.22 21.66 -9.47
N VAL A 469 -10.02 22.20 -9.68
CA VAL A 469 -9.48 22.63 -10.97
C VAL A 469 -8.19 21.86 -11.25
N LEU A 470 -8.21 21.08 -12.33
CA LEU A 470 -7.07 20.25 -12.76
C LEU A 470 -6.01 21.08 -13.50
N PRO A 471 -4.78 20.57 -13.69
CA PRO A 471 -3.73 21.24 -14.47
C PRO A 471 -4.14 21.67 -15.89
N SER A 472 -5.14 21.00 -16.48
CA SER A 472 -5.75 21.33 -17.78
C SER A 472 -6.60 22.60 -17.78
N GLY A 473 -6.99 23.10 -16.60
CA GLY A 473 -8.01 24.14 -16.43
C GLY A 473 -9.46 23.62 -16.43
N ARG A 474 -9.70 22.29 -16.45
CA ARG A 474 -11.04 21.73 -16.25
C ARG A 474 -11.47 21.81 -14.79
N GLU A 475 -12.73 22.17 -14.57
CA GLU A 475 -13.34 22.29 -13.24
C GLU A 475 -14.40 21.21 -12.96
N ARG A 476 -14.50 20.77 -11.70
CA ARG A 476 -15.60 19.95 -11.16
C ARG A 476 -16.03 20.51 -9.80
N VAL A 477 -17.33 20.71 -9.59
CA VAL A 477 -17.88 21.00 -8.25
C VAL A 477 -17.70 19.75 -7.38
N LEU A 478 -17.01 19.91 -6.24
CA LEU A 478 -16.90 18.86 -5.22
C LEU A 478 -18.00 19.01 -4.16
N GLN A 479 -18.33 20.25 -3.81
CA GLN A 479 -19.37 20.57 -2.83
C GLN A 479 -20.20 21.74 -3.33
N GLU A 480 -21.51 21.56 -3.40
CA GLU A 480 -22.48 22.66 -3.54
C GLU A 480 -22.59 23.43 -2.23
N GLY A 481 -22.71 24.75 -2.32
CA GLY A 481 -22.79 25.60 -1.14
C GLY A 481 -24.04 25.33 -0.30
N VAL A 482 -23.88 25.36 1.03
CA VAL A 482 -24.99 25.47 1.98
C VAL A 482 -24.78 26.72 2.84
N PRO A 483 -25.52 27.81 2.58
CA PRO A 483 -25.46 29.00 3.44
C PRO A 483 -26.06 28.67 4.81
N TYR A 484 -25.73 29.44 5.85
CA TYR A 484 -26.36 29.35 7.17
C TYR A 484 -26.97 30.69 7.58
N TYR A 485 -28.30 30.74 7.64
CA TYR A 485 -29.05 31.97 7.88
C TYR A 485 -29.31 32.32 9.35
N GLY A 486 -29.09 31.39 10.29
CA GLY A 486 -29.29 31.62 11.72
C GLY A 486 -28.20 32.49 12.37
N SER A 487 -28.43 32.94 13.60
CA SER A 487 -27.44 33.65 14.42
C SER A 487 -26.37 32.72 15.02
N ASP A 488 -25.36 33.29 15.67
CA ASP A 488 -24.23 32.53 16.23
C ASP A 488 -24.64 31.67 17.46
N ASP A 489 -25.60 32.13 18.26
CA ASP A 489 -26.17 31.35 19.37
C ASP A 489 -26.94 30.13 18.81
N GLU A 490 -27.78 30.36 17.81
CA GLU A 490 -28.55 29.32 17.11
C GLU A 490 -27.64 28.31 16.40
N TYR A 491 -26.47 28.73 15.90
CA TYR A 491 -25.49 27.80 15.35
C TYR A 491 -24.98 26.81 16.40
N CYS A 492 -24.71 27.25 17.63
CA CYS A 492 -24.34 26.32 18.71
C CYS A 492 -25.54 25.43 19.09
N GLU A 493 -26.78 25.92 19.08
CA GLU A 493 -27.98 25.06 19.24
C GLU A 493 -28.02 23.94 18.18
N ASP A 494 -27.97 24.30 16.90
CA ASP A 494 -28.14 23.35 15.79
C ASP A 494 -26.96 22.38 15.68
N ARG A 495 -25.74 22.82 16.03
CA ARG A 495 -24.55 21.98 16.09
C ARG A 495 -24.58 20.99 17.26
N TYR A 496 -25.09 21.39 18.44
CA TYR A 496 -25.22 20.49 19.60
C TYR A 496 -26.45 19.59 19.56
N GLY A 497 -27.55 20.04 18.94
CA GLY A 497 -28.67 19.15 18.57
C GLY A 497 -28.23 18.05 17.59
N GLY A 498 -27.11 18.26 16.89
CA GLY A 498 -26.49 17.32 15.97
C GLY A 498 -26.99 17.46 14.53
N ASP A 499 -27.72 18.52 14.24
CA ASP A 499 -28.45 18.76 12.99
C ASP A 499 -27.65 19.60 11.98
N PHE A 500 -26.89 20.61 12.45
CA PHE A 500 -26.02 21.43 11.60
C PHE A 500 -24.54 21.27 11.98
N ARG A 501 -23.90 20.21 11.46
CA ARG A 501 -22.50 19.86 11.73
C ARG A 501 -21.84 19.12 10.55
N PRO A 502 -20.49 19.10 10.46
CA PRO A 502 -19.79 18.31 9.45
C PRO A 502 -20.22 16.83 9.45
N GLY A 503 -20.35 16.26 8.24
CA GLY A 503 -20.79 14.88 8.04
C GLY A 503 -22.30 14.65 7.98
N MET A 504 -23.13 15.67 8.21
CA MET A 504 -24.58 15.58 7.97
C MET A 504 -24.91 15.64 6.47
N PRO A 505 -25.99 14.99 5.99
CA PRO A 505 -26.43 15.07 4.60
C PRO A 505 -26.77 16.51 4.18
N THR A 506 -26.38 16.90 2.96
CA THR A 506 -26.56 18.25 2.41
C THR A 506 -28.00 18.76 2.49
N GLU A 507 -28.97 17.90 2.20
CA GLU A 507 -30.41 18.23 2.34
C GLU A 507 -30.83 18.55 3.78
N ARG A 508 -30.27 17.91 4.82
CA ARG A 508 -30.58 18.26 6.21
C ARG A 508 -29.91 19.57 6.62
N LEU A 509 -28.68 19.81 6.18
CA LEU A 509 -28.00 21.10 6.38
C LEU A 509 -28.80 22.25 5.73
N ARG A 510 -29.33 22.04 4.52
CA ARG A 510 -30.22 22.99 3.83
C ARG A 510 -31.52 23.21 4.60
N GLU A 511 -32.22 22.15 4.98
CA GLU A 511 -33.48 22.20 5.73
C GLU A 511 -33.35 23.02 7.03
N VAL A 512 -32.31 22.76 7.83
CA VAL A 512 -32.05 23.51 9.08
C VAL A 512 -31.72 24.97 8.81
N SER A 513 -30.94 25.26 7.77
CA SER A 513 -30.63 26.65 7.39
C SER A 513 -31.89 27.40 6.90
N ASP A 514 -32.71 26.76 6.06
CA ASP A 514 -33.96 27.32 5.56
C ASP A 514 -34.95 27.59 6.70
N GLU A 515 -35.04 26.69 7.70
CA GLU A 515 -35.83 26.91 8.93
C GLU A 515 -35.39 28.19 9.67
N ARG A 516 -34.08 28.42 9.82
CA ARG A 516 -33.54 29.65 10.43
C ARG A 516 -33.69 30.88 9.51
N GLY A 517 -33.73 30.70 8.19
CA GLY A 517 -33.96 31.77 7.19
C GLY A 517 -35.41 32.28 7.13
N VAL A 518 -36.39 31.45 7.51
CA VAL A 518 -37.81 31.86 7.58
C VAL A 518 -38.06 32.75 8.80
N THR A 519 -37.83 34.04 8.65
CA THR A 519 -38.26 35.04 9.64
C THR A 519 -39.79 34.98 9.84
N PRO A 520 -40.31 34.73 11.07
CA PRO A 520 -41.73 34.73 11.33
C PRO A 520 -42.31 36.14 11.19
N GLY A 521 -42.94 36.40 10.03
CA GLY A 521 -43.40 37.74 9.63
C GLY A 521 -44.29 38.42 10.67
N GLY A 522 -43.97 39.68 10.99
CA GLY A 522 -44.66 40.48 12.01
C GLY A 522 -46.18 40.52 11.84
N GLY A 523 -46.90 40.41 12.96
CA GLY A 523 -48.33 40.10 12.98
C GLY A 523 -49.24 41.07 12.24
N ALA A 524 -49.63 40.71 11.01
CA ALA A 524 -50.80 41.28 10.33
C ALA A 524 -52.09 40.79 11.02
N LEU A 525 -52.63 41.60 11.92
CA LEU A 525 -53.84 41.30 12.69
C LEU A 525 -55.05 41.02 11.78
N CYS A 526 -55.41 39.74 11.64
CA CYS A 526 -56.67 39.31 11.04
C CYS A 526 -57.85 39.60 11.99
N SER A 527 -58.33 40.84 11.98
CA SER A 527 -59.52 41.28 12.73
C SER A 527 -60.81 40.70 12.13
N ALA A 528 -61.17 39.49 12.59
CA ALA A 528 -62.41 38.83 12.23
C ALA A 528 -63.64 39.73 12.49
N SER A 529 -64.42 39.98 11.44
CA SER A 529 -65.64 40.80 11.48
C SER A 529 -66.84 40.01 10.95
N PRO A 530 -67.63 39.35 11.81
CA PRO A 530 -68.91 38.78 11.43
C PRO A 530 -70.05 39.81 11.57
N VAL A 531 -70.92 39.92 10.56
CA VAL A 531 -72.37 40.21 10.70
C VAL A 531 -73.08 40.10 9.34
N SER A 532 -74.39 39.91 9.36
CA SER A 532 -75.21 39.22 8.35
C SER A 532 -75.96 40.09 7.33
N THR A 533 -76.31 39.44 6.20
CA THR A 533 -77.55 39.58 5.38
C THR A 533 -77.91 40.89 4.66
N GLY A 534 -78.19 40.77 3.35
CA GLY A 534 -78.94 41.75 2.52
C GLY A 534 -79.34 41.18 1.14
N PHE A 535 -80.58 41.40 0.69
CA PHE A 535 -81.12 40.93 -0.61
C PHE A 535 -80.75 41.88 -1.79
N GLY A 536 -80.65 41.38 -3.03
CA GLY A 536 -80.48 42.23 -4.23
C GLY A 536 -80.49 41.50 -5.60
N ALA A 537 -81.57 41.66 -6.39
CA ALA A 537 -81.94 40.88 -7.58
C ALA A 537 -81.05 40.96 -8.86
N ALA A 538 -80.76 39.78 -9.44
CA ALA A 538 -80.93 39.31 -10.83
C ALA A 538 -80.73 40.20 -12.09
N ALA A 539 -79.83 39.75 -13.00
CA ALA A 539 -80.01 39.58 -14.47
C ALA A 539 -78.78 38.78 -15.02
N LEU A 540 -78.84 37.61 -15.68
CA LEU A 540 -79.46 37.11 -16.93
C LEU A 540 -78.72 37.44 -18.24
N LEU A 541 -78.69 36.42 -19.13
CA LEU A 541 -78.04 36.32 -20.47
C LEU A 541 -76.50 36.08 -20.45
N GLY A 542 -75.94 35.16 -21.25
CA GLY A 542 -76.57 34.27 -22.24
C GLY A 542 -75.70 33.09 -22.73
N LEU A 543 -76.38 32.10 -23.34
CA LEU A 543 -75.88 30.79 -23.80
C LEU A 543 -74.79 30.84 -24.89
N GLY A 544 -73.97 29.79 -24.98
CA GLY A 544 -73.09 29.55 -26.14
C GLY A 544 -72.22 28.28 -26.01
N ALA A 545 -72.78 27.10 -26.35
CA ALA A 545 -72.08 25.81 -26.21
C ALA A 545 -71.58 25.25 -27.56
N ALA A 546 -70.38 24.66 -27.55
CA ALA A 546 -69.90 23.73 -28.57
C ALA A 546 -68.99 22.68 -27.90
N ALA A 547 -69.15 21.41 -28.24
CA ALA A 547 -68.41 20.29 -27.66
C ALA A 547 -68.14 19.21 -28.73
N LEU A 548 -67.22 18.28 -28.41
CA LEU A 548 -66.78 17.14 -29.24
C LEU A 548 -65.88 17.59 -30.42
N PHE A 549 -64.77 16.93 -30.72
CA PHE A 549 -64.76 15.50 -31.04
C PHE A 549 -63.56 14.66 -30.53
N TRP A 550 -63.89 13.39 -30.30
CA TRP A 550 -63.02 12.20 -30.23
C TRP A 550 -62.06 12.12 -31.45
N ARG A 551 -60.89 11.46 -31.46
CA ARG A 551 -60.61 10.07 -30.98
C ARG A 551 -59.10 9.73 -31.08
N ARG A 552 -58.60 8.80 -30.25
CA ARG A 552 -57.28 8.14 -30.39
C ARG A 552 -57.15 7.31 -31.69
N ARG A 553 -55.91 7.15 -32.19
CA ARG A 553 -55.44 5.89 -32.83
C ARG A 553 -54.01 5.57 -32.39
N LYS A 554 -53.68 4.28 -32.30
CA LYS A 554 -52.32 3.73 -32.11
C LYS A 554 -51.72 3.40 -33.49
N SER A 555 -50.39 3.33 -33.59
CA SER A 555 -49.61 2.09 -33.86
C SER A 555 -48.33 2.39 -34.64
N ALA A 556 -47.33 1.52 -34.44
CA ALA A 556 -45.90 1.73 -34.72
C ALA A 556 -45.30 2.77 -33.76
#